data_AF-A0A1L3MVU7-F1
#
_entry.id   AF-A0A1L3MVU7-F1
#
_cell.length_a   1.000
_cell.length_b   1.000
_cell.length_c   1.000
_cell.angle_alpha   90.00
_cell.angle_beta   90.00
_cell.angle_gamma   90.00
#
_symmetry.space_group_name_H-M   'P 1'
#
loop_
_entity.id
_entity.type
_entity.pdbx_description
1 polymer ?
#
loop_
_entity_poly.entity_id
_entity_poly.type
_entity_poly.pdbx_seq_one_letter_code
_entity_poly.pdbx_strand_id
1 'polypeptide(L)'
;MKDKVVDFLFNPKKFRSIKFTIFLFLLALFSFGRLYLTTEYILFIILFILISHFVFMMFKVFWYNRIKVLKTSKKDWMLTASIMVLFFYGLYSLLQLS
;
A
#
# COMPACT_ATOMS: atom_id res chain seq x y z
N MET A 1 -22.13 -2.71 9.14
CA MET A 1 -20.99 -3.27 8.37
C MET A 1 -19.81 -2.31 8.26
N LYS A 2 -20.03 -1.00 8.01
CA LYS A 2 -18.95 0.03 7.98
C LYS A 2 -18.02 -0.02 9.19
N ASP A 3 -18.55 -0.17 10.41
CA ASP A 3 -17.72 -0.16 11.63
C ASP A 3 -16.77 -1.34 11.72
N LYS A 4 -17.16 -2.53 11.22
CA LYS A 4 -16.28 -3.72 11.18
C LYS A 4 -15.13 -3.53 10.19
N VAL A 5 -15.37 -2.84 9.07
CA VAL A 5 -14.32 -2.53 8.07
C VAL A 5 -13.35 -1.49 8.63
N VAL A 6 -13.85 -0.45 9.28
CA VAL A 6 -13.02 0.57 9.95
C VAL A 6 -12.19 -0.07 11.06
N ASP A 7 -12.79 -0.92 11.89
CA ASP A 7 -12.08 -1.61 12.98
C ASP A 7 -11.02 -2.58 12.41
N PHE A 8 -11.30 -3.25 11.29
CA PHE A 8 -10.32 -4.05 10.57
C PHE A 8 -9.14 -3.21 10.08
N LEU A 9 -9.39 -2.08 9.39
CA LEU A 9 -8.36 -1.23 8.81
C LEU A 9 -7.47 -0.59 9.88
N PHE A 10 -8.06 -0.12 10.97
CA PHE A 10 -7.37 0.73 11.94
C PHE A 10 -7.03 0.09 13.27
N ASN A 11 -7.37 -1.18 13.51
CA ASN A 11 -6.98 -1.91 14.71
C ASN A 11 -5.85 -2.92 14.41
N PRO A 12 -4.57 -2.51 14.45
CA PRO A 12 -3.44 -3.34 14.05
C PRO A 12 -3.18 -4.52 14.99
N LYS A 13 -3.67 -4.47 16.24
CA LYS A 13 -3.48 -5.56 17.21
C LYS A 13 -4.49 -6.69 16.99
N LYS A 14 -5.76 -6.35 16.84
CA LYS A 14 -6.87 -7.31 16.76
C LYS A 14 -6.84 -8.17 15.49
N PHE A 15 -6.40 -7.61 14.37
CA PHE A 15 -6.40 -8.29 13.07
C PHE A 15 -4.99 -8.56 12.52
N ARG A 16 -3.96 -8.60 13.39
CA ARG A 16 -2.57 -8.78 12.98
C ARG A 16 -2.37 -10.04 12.13
N SER A 17 -2.86 -11.19 12.62
CA SER A 17 -2.71 -12.47 11.93
C SER A 17 -3.44 -12.49 10.59
N ILE A 18 -4.68 -11.98 10.53
CA ILE A 18 -5.47 -11.94 9.29
C ILE A 18 -4.79 -11.04 8.25
N LYS A 19 -4.29 -9.86 8.66
CA LYS A 19 -3.54 -8.97 7.76
C LYS A 19 -2.25 -9.62 7.25
N PHE A 20 -1.58 -10.41 8.08
CA PHE A 20 -0.39 -11.14 7.68
C PHE A 20 -0.70 -12.27 6.69
N THR A 21 -1.80 -13.01 6.89
CA THR A 21 -2.26 -14.04 5.94
C THR A 21 -2.63 -13.42 4.59
N ILE A 22 -3.34 -12.29 4.59
CA ILE A 22 -3.67 -11.55 3.35
C ILE A 22 -2.39 -11.08 2.66
N PHE A 23 -1.40 -10.58 3.42
CA PHE A 23 -0.11 -10.16 2.87
C PHE A 23 0.64 -11.33 2.22
N LEU A 24 0.72 -12.50 2.87
CA LEU A 24 1.34 -13.70 2.30
C LEU A 24 0.61 -14.17 1.03
N PHE A 25 -0.72 -14.12 1.04
CA PHE A 25 -1.52 -14.48 -0.14
C PHE A 25 -1.25 -13.54 -1.32
N LEU A 26 -1.19 -12.22 -1.07
CA LEU A 26 -0.82 -11.24 -2.09
C LEU A 26 0.62 -11.43 -2.59
N LEU A 27 1.55 -11.75 -1.69
CA LEU A 27 2.94 -12.02 -2.06
C LEU A 27 3.05 -13.25 -2.98
N ALA A 28 2.30 -14.31 -2.68
CA ALA A 28 2.25 -15.51 -3.50
C ALA A 28 1.66 -15.21 -4.88
N LEU A 29 0.52 -14.51 -4.94
CA LEU A 29 -0.09 -14.08 -6.20
C LEU A 29 0.85 -13.21 -7.04
N PHE A 30 1.56 -12.28 -6.40
CA PHE A 30 2.54 -11.43 -7.07
C PHE A 30 3.70 -12.25 -7.63
N SER A 31 4.21 -13.21 -6.85
CA SER A 31 5.31 -14.09 -7.26
C SER A 31 4.92 -15.00 -8.43
N PHE A 32 3.71 -15.56 -8.39
CA PHE A 32 3.15 -16.32 -9.51
C PHE A 32 2.92 -15.43 -10.74
N GLY A 33 2.32 -14.26 -10.57
CA GLY A 33 2.12 -13.30 -11.67
C GLY A 33 3.42 -12.91 -12.35
N ARG A 34 4.52 -12.79 -11.60
CA ARG A 34 5.85 -12.48 -12.15
C ARG A 34 6.39 -13.56 -13.10
N LEU A 35 5.98 -14.82 -12.96
CA LEU A 35 6.40 -15.91 -13.84
C LEU A 35 5.71 -15.88 -15.20
N TYR A 36 4.55 -15.23 -15.30
CA TYR A 36 3.69 -15.26 -16.49
C TYR A 36 3.48 -13.89 -17.15
N LEU A 37 3.89 -12.81 -16.49
CA LEU A 37 3.73 -11.44 -17.00
C LEU A 37 5.03 -10.91 -17.57
N THR A 38 4.93 -10.15 -18.67
CA THR A 38 6.06 -9.40 -19.21
C THR A 38 6.53 -8.33 -18.21
N THR A 39 7.79 -7.92 -18.31
CA THR A 39 8.41 -6.96 -17.39
C THR A 39 7.62 -5.65 -17.25
N GLU A 40 6.97 -5.21 -18.32
CA GLU A 40 6.11 -4.02 -18.34
C GLU A 40 4.84 -4.16 -17.48
N TYR A 41 4.16 -5.31 -17.56
CA TYR A 41 2.98 -5.60 -16.75
C TYR A 41 3.31 -5.69 -15.26
N ILE A 42 4.47 -6.26 -14.93
CA ILE A 42 4.97 -6.32 -13.54
C ILE A 42 5.18 -4.90 -13.00
N LEU A 43 5.79 -4.02 -13.80
CA LEU A 43 6.03 -2.61 -13.44
C LEU A 43 4.71 -1.86 -13.22
N PHE A 44 3.71 -2.11 -14.06
CA PHE A 44 2.37 -1.52 -13.92
C PHE A 44 1.67 -1.97 -12.63
N ILE A 45 1.77 -3.25 -12.27
CA ILE A 45 1.23 -3.79 -11.01
C ILE A 45 1.93 -3.16 -9.80
N ILE A 46 3.26 -3.02 -9.83
CA ILE A 46 4.01 -2.38 -8.75
C ILE A 46 3.57 -0.92 -8.57
N LEU A 47 3.44 -0.16 -9.67
CA LEU A 47 2.93 1.21 -9.64
C LEU A 47 1.51 1.29 -9.09
N PHE A 48 0.63 0.37 -9.49
CA PHE A 48 -0.74 0.28 -8.97
C PHE A 48 -0.79 0.01 -7.46
N ILE A 49 0.06 -0.90 -6.96
CA ILE A 49 0.18 -1.19 -5.52
C ILE A 49 0.69 0.05 -4.78
N LEU A 50 1.71 0.73 -5.30
CA LEU A 50 2.26 1.95 -4.69
C LEU A 50 1.20 3.07 -4.62
N ILE A 51 0.46 3.31 -5.69
CA ILE A 51 -0.66 4.27 -5.72
C ILE A 51 -1.72 3.89 -4.70
N SER A 52 -2.16 2.62 -4.70
CA SER A 52 -3.18 2.13 -3.77
C SER A 52 -2.75 2.31 -2.32
N HIS A 53 -1.47 2.07 -2.02
CA HIS A 53 -0.91 2.25 -0.69
C HIS A 53 -0.82 3.74 -0.28
N PHE A 54 -0.46 4.62 -1.22
CA PHE A 54 -0.47 6.06 -1.01
C PHE A 54 -1.87 6.60 -0.72
N VAL A 55 -2.87 6.20 -1.51
CA VAL A 55 -4.28 6.56 -1.28
C VAL A 55 -4.75 6.07 0.08
N PHE A 56 -4.39 4.85 0.46
CA PHE A 56 -4.72 4.29 1.77
C PHE A 56 -4.07 5.07 2.92
N MET A 57 -2.80 5.47 2.77
CA MET A 57 -2.11 6.31 3.74
C MET A 57 -2.76 7.69 3.85
N MET A 58 -3.10 8.33 2.73
CA MET A 58 -3.84 9.60 2.73
C MET A 58 -5.19 9.43 3.43
N PHE A 59 -5.93 8.36 3.17
CA PHE A 59 -7.17 8.07 3.87
C PHE A 59 -6.95 7.93 5.38
N LYS A 60 -5.88 7.25 5.82
CA LYS A 60 -5.50 7.15 7.23
C LYS A 60 -5.16 8.55 7.80
N VAL A 61 -4.39 9.37 7.11
CA VAL A 61 -4.04 10.72 7.59
C VAL A 61 -5.27 11.63 7.68
N PHE A 62 -6.11 11.68 6.66
CA PHE A 62 -7.26 12.59 6.62
C PHE A 62 -8.44 12.11 7.47
N TRP A 63 -8.76 10.81 7.41
CA TRP A 63 -9.93 10.25 8.10
C TRP A 63 -9.61 9.89 9.56
N TYR A 64 -8.49 9.20 9.81
CA TYR A 64 -8.18 8.70 11.15
C TYR A 64 -7.69 9.80 12.10
N ASN A 65 -6.86 10.74 11.62
CA ASN A 65 -6.46 11.87 12.47
C ASN A 65 -7.64 12.79 12.81
N ARG A 66 -8.62 12.96 11.90
CA ARG A 66 -9.82 13.74 12.21
C ARG A 66 -10.69 13.08 13.28
N ILE A 67 -10.90 11.77 13.19
CA ILE A 67 -11.85 11.07 14.07
C ILE A 67 -11.27 10.78 15.45
N LYS A 68 -9.97 10.47 15.55
CA LYS A 68 -9.34 10.10 16.83
C LYS A 68 -8.33 11.11 17.39
N VAL A 69 -8.09 12.25 16.70
CA VAL A 69 -7.07 13.25 17.10
C VAL A 69 -5.70 12.61 17.36
N LEU A 70 -5.42 11.48 16.73
CA LEU A 70 -4.12 10.82 16.83
C LEU A 70 -3.17 11.53 15.88
N LYS A 71 -2.03 12.00 16.38
CA LYS A 71 -0.98 12.57 15.52
C LYS A 71 -0.39 11.43 14.67
N THR A 72 -0.30 11.63 13.36
CA THR A 72 0.47 10.73 12.48
C THR A 72 1.90 10.65 12.99
N SER A 73 2.44 9.44 13.15
CA SER A 73 3.80 9.30 13.66
C SER A 73 4.81 9.76 12.61
N LYS A 74 6.01 10.21 13.05
CA LYS A 74 7.11 10.53 12.12
C LYS A 74 7.46 9.32 11.22
N LYS A 75 7.27 8.10 11.72
CA LYS A 75 7.50 6.86 10.95
C LYS A 75 6.51 6.70 9.80
N ASP A 76 5.23 7.05 10.00
CA ASP A 76 4.22 7.04 8.93
C ASP A 76 4.55 8.06 7.83
N TRP A 77 5.05 9.25 8.21
CA TRP A 77 5.50 10.27 7.25
C TRP A 77 6.73 9.83 6.45
N MET A 78 7.74 9.25 7.10
CA MET A 78 8.90 8.69 6.42
C MET A 78 8.49 7.59 5.44
N LEU A 79 7.60 6.68 5.84
CA LEU A 79 7.08 5.63 4.96
C LEU A 79 6.40 6.23 3.73
N THR A 80 5.57 7.26 3.91
CA THR A 80 4.88 7.95 2.82
C THR A 80 5.86 8.60 1.85
N ALA A 81 6.90 9.27 2.36
CA ALA A 81 7.94 9.87 1.54
C ALA A 81 8.71 8.82 0.72
N SER A 82 9.10 7.71 1.35
CA SER A 82 9.77 6.61 0.67
C SER A 82 8.92 6.00 -0.46
N ILE A 83 7.60 5.86 -0.23
CA ILE A 83 6.65 5.39 -1.24
C ILE A 83 6.59 6.36 -2.43
N MET A 84 6.56 7.67 -2.20
CA MET A 84 6.59 8.67 -3.28
C MET A 84 7.87 8.58 -4.12
N VAL A 85 9.03 8.43 -3.49
CA VAL A 85 10.31 8.28 -4.21
C VAL A 85 10.29 7.03 -5.09
N LEU A 86 9.84 5.90 -4.55
CA LEU A 86 9.70 4.65 -5.31
C LEU A 86 8.72 4.77 -6.48
N PHE A 87 7.63 5.52 -6.28
CA PHE A 87 6.64 5.79 -7.32
C PHE A 87 7.26 6.58 -8.48
N PHE A 88 7.94 7.70 -8.20
CA PHE A 88 8.60 8.49 -9.25
C PHE A 88 9.69 7.70 -9.97
N TYR A 89 10.46 6.89 -9.25
CA TYR A 89 11.46 6.01 -9.85
C TYR A 89 10.84 4.98 -10.80
N GLY A 90 9.74 4.34 -10.39
CA GLY A 90 9.01 3.40 -11.24
C GLY A 90 8.43 4.07 -12.50
N LEU A 91 7.90 5.29 -12.35
CA LEU A 91 7.34 6.07 -13.44
C LEU A 91 8.42 6.51 -14.45
N TYR A 92 9.58 6.94 -13.96
CA TYR A 92 10.76 7.23 -14.77
C TYR A 92 11.24 5.99 -15.53
N SER A 93 11.32 4.84 -14.86
CA SER A 93 11.72 3.58 -15.49
C SER A 93 10.75 3.17 -16.61
N LEU A 94 9.45 3.39 -16.41
CA LEU A 94 8.44 3.10 -17.42
C LEU A 94 8.57 4.00 -18.66
N LEU A 95 8.87 5.29 -18.45
CA LEU A 95 9.13 6.25 -19.54
C LEU A 95 10.41 5.94 -20.32
N GLN A 96 11.39 5.25 -19.73
CA GLN A 96 12.60 4.80 -20.45
C GLN A 96 12.36 3.52 -21.27
N LEU A 97 11.33 2.74 -20.94
CA LEU A 97 10.97 1.49 -21.61
C LEU A 97 10.03 1.72 -22.82
N SER A 98 9.29 2.84 -22.84
CA SER A 98 8.41 3.28 -23.94
C SER A 98 9.16 4.05 -25.02
#